data_AF-A0A2W4VGR2-F1
#
_entry.id   AF-A0A2W4VGR2-F1
#
_cell.length_a   1.000
_cell.length_b   1.000
_cell.length_c   1.000
_cell.angle_alpha   90.00
_cell.angle_beta   90.00
_cell.angle_gamma   90.00
#
_symmetry.space_group_name_H-M   'P 1'
#
loop_
_entity.id
_entity.type
_entity.pdbx_description
1 polymer ?
#
loop_
_entity_poly.entity_id
_entity_poly.type
_entity_poly.pdbx_seq_one_letter_code
_entity_poly.pdbx_strand_id
1 'polypeptide(L)'
;MPKPLNVPEKTTVEQALQAIGLSSERIALLLKERAVAVYGLYATEGMLLHPGDRIEILDGLSFDPMESRRRRAQHKVLTKRQKELAKYERRSRKQSKTVP
;
A
#
# COMPACT_ATOMS: atom_id res chain seq x y z
N MET A 1 5.06 16.87 -4.36
CA MET A 1 3.89 17.76 -4.49
C MET A 1 3.11 17.34 -5.73
N PRO A 2 1.78 17.21 -5.69
CA PRO A 2 1.01 16.93 -6.90
C PRO A 2 1.19 18.08 -7.91
N LYS A 3 1.24 17.75 -9.21
CA LYS A 3 1.34 18.74 -10.28
C LYS A 3 -0.03 19.41 -10.46
N PRO A 4 -0.14 20.75 -10.30
CA PRO A 4 -1.40 21.44 -10.55
C PRO A 4 -1.73 21.35 -12.05
N LEU A 5 -3.01 21.18 -12.34
CA LEU A 5 -3.55 21.13 -13.70
C LEU A 5 -4.72 22.10 -13.80
N ASN A 6 -4.61 23.07 -14.70
CA ASN A 6 -5.73 23.95 -15.04
C ASN A 6 -6.54 23.28 -16.14
N VAL A 7 -7.83 23.14 -15.91
CA VAL A 7 -8.78 22.53 -16.84
C VAL A 7 -10.03 23.41 -16.94
N PRO A 8 -10.81 23.32 -18.03
CA PRO A 8 -12.11 24.00 -18.13
C PRO A 8 -13.05 23.65 -16.98
N GLU A 9 -14.04 24.51 -16.73
CA GLU A 9 -15.11 24.17 -15.80
C GLU A 9 -15.86 22.92 -16.27
N LYS A 10 -16.35 22.13 -15.30
CA LYS A 10 -17.09 20.89 -15.55
C LYS A 10 -16.28 19.81 -16.30
N THR A 11 -14.95 19.86 -16.20
CA THR A 11 -14.09 18.78 -16.71
C THR A 11 -14.38 17.49 -15.95
N THR A 12 -14.45 16.37 -16.66
CA THR A 12 -14.61 15.04 -16.05
C THR A 12 -13.26 14.44 -15.63
N VAL A 13 -13.28 13.43 -14.76
CA VAL A 13 -12.08 12.65 -14.41
C VAL A 13 -11.40 12.08 -15.65
N GLU A 14 -12.16 11.52 -16.60
CA GLU A 14 -11.60 11.02 -17.85
C GLU A 14 -10.85 12.12 -18.63
N GLN A 15 -11.48 13.28 -18.82
CA GLN A 15 -10.90 14.40 -19.56
C GLN A 15 -9.62 14.93 -18.88
N ALA A 16 -9.59 14.99 -17.55
CA ALA A 16 -8.40 15.39 -16.82
C ALA A 16 -7.25 14.37 -16.96
N LEU A 17 -7.56 13.07 -16.97
CA LEU A 17 -6.57 12.02 -17.21
C LEU A 17 -6.03 12.05 -18.66
N GLN A 18 -6.89 12.36 -19.63
CA GLN A 18 -6.46 12.58 -21.02
C GLN A 18 -5.54 13.81 -21.11
N ALA A 19 -5.86 14.90 -20.40
CA ALA A 19 -5.08 16.13 -20.41
C ALA A 19 -3.65 15.97 -19.85
N ILE A 20 -3.39 14.95 -19.02
CA ILE A 20 -2.04 14.62 -18.55
C ILE A 20 -1.31 13.61 -19.46
N GLY A 21 -1.93 13.18 -20.57
CA GLY A 21 -1.33 12.34 -21.59
C GLY A 21 -1.59 10.84 -21.46
N LEU A 22 -2.59 10.40 -20.68
CA LEU A 22 -3.00 8.99 -20.64
C LEU A 22 -3.87 8.65 -21.85
N SER A 23 -3.67 7.47 -22.45
CA SER A 23 -4.53 6.99 -23.54
C SER A 23 -5.89 6.55 -23.02
N SER A 24 -6.91 6.58 -23.86
CA SER A 24 -8.27 6.16 -23.50
C SER A 24 -8.32 4.70 -23.02
N GLU A 25 -7.55 3.80 -23.62
CA GLU A 25 -7.46 2.40 -23.19
C GLU A 25 -6.86 2.28 -21.79
N ARG A 26 -5.83 3.07 -21.50
CA ARG A 26 -5.19 3.09 -20.17
C ARG A 26 -6.14 3.65 -19.12
N ILE A 27 -6.90 4.70 -19.45
CA ILE A 27 -7.88 5.31 -18.53
C ILE A 27 -9.00 4.32 -18.22
N ALA A 28 -9.57 3.68 -19.24
CA ALA A 28 -10.61 2.67 -19.07
C ALA A 28 -10.13 1.50 -18.18
N LEU A 29 -8.89 1.05 -18.36
CA LEU A 29 -8.28 0.02 -17.52
C LEU A 29 -8.17 0.48 -16.05
N LEU A 30 -7.61 1.67 -15.81
CA LEU A 30 -7.43 2.21 -14.45
C LEU A 30 -8.78 2.36 -13.72
N LEU A 31 -9.80 2.90 -14.40
CA LEU A 31 -11.13 3.06 -13.81
C LEU A 31 -11.79 1.71 -13.51
N LYS A 32 -11.66 0.74 -14.43
CA LYS A 32 -12.16 -0.63 -14.22
C LYS A 32 -11.48 -1.33 -13.03
N GLU A 33 -10.18 -1.12 -12.84
CA GLU A 33 -9.41 -1.66 -11.73
C GLU A 33 -9.60 -0.90 -10.41
N ARG A 34 -10.43 0.15 -10.39
CA ARG A 34 -10.60 1.06 -9.25
C ARG A 34 -9.28 1.70 -8.80
N ALA A 35 -8.41 1.99 -9.77
CA ALA A 35 -7.11 2.60 -9.57
C ALA A 35 -7.13 4.13 -9.65
N VAL A 36 -8.31 4.75 -9.72
CA VAL A 36 -8.46 6.22 -9.71
C VAL A 36 -9.40 6.63 -8.59
N ALA A 37 -9.01 7.64 -7.81
CA ALA A 37 -9.82 8.21 -6.75
C ALA A 37 -9.78 9.74 -6.76
N VAL A 38 -10.83 10.36 -6.23
CA VAL A 38 -10.88 11.78 -5.87
C VAL A 38 -11.11 11.84 -4.36
N TYR A 39 -10.16 12.44 -3.63
CA TYR A 39 -10.21 12.50 -2.16
C TYR A 39 -10.45 11.14 -1.47
N GLY A 40 -9.76 10.08 -1.93
CA GLY A 40 -9.90 8.73 -1.37
C GLY A 40 -11.19 7.99 -1.74
N LEU A 41 -12.07 8.59 -2.54
CA LEU A 41 -13.27 7.93 -3.07
C LEU A 41 -13.02 7.49 -4.52
N TYR A 42 -13.34 6.23 -4.84
CA TYR A 42 -13.19 5.72 -6.20
C TYR A 42 -13.97 6.57 -7.20
N ALA A 43 -13.26 7.00 -8.24
CA ALA A 43 -13.80 7.87 -9.27
C ALA A 43 -14.44 7.07 -10.41
N THR A 44 -15.39 7.70 -11.10
CA THR A 44 -15.96 7.21 -12.37
C THR A 44 -15.53 8.12 -13.52
N GLU A 45 -15.61 7.64 -14.75
CA GLU A 45 -15.22 8.39 -15.95
C GLU A 45 -15.91 9.77 -16.06
N GLY A 46 -17.22 9.81 -15.79
CA GLY A 46 -18.06 11.00 -15.89
C GLY A 46 -18.13 11.85 -14.62
N MET A 47 -17.37 11.52 -13.58
CA MET A 47 -17.34 12.32 -12.36
C MET A 47 -16.79 13.71 -12.68
N LEU A 48 -17.58 14.75 -12.37
CA LEU A 48 -17.19 16.14 -12.57
C LEU A 48 -16.17 16.56 -11.51
N LEU A 49 -15.17 17.32 -11.93
CA LEU A 49 -14.14 17.88 -11.06
C LEU A 49 -14.50 19.31 -10.64
N HIS A 50 -14.13 19.63 -9.41
CA HIS A 50 -14.21 20.96 -8.84
C HIS A 50 -12.83 21.55 -8.58
N PRO A 51 -12.70 22.90 -8.51
CA PRO A 51 -11.45 23.55 -8.16
C PRO A 51 -10.88 23.02 -6.84
N GLY A 52 -9.62 22.59 -6.86
CA GLY A 52 -8.94 22.02 -5.70
C GLY A 52 -9.11 20.51 -5.54
N ASP A 53 -9.88 19.84 -6.40
CA ASP A 53 -9.92 18.38 -6.40
C ASP A 53 -8.55 17.78 -6.70
N ARG A 54 -8.24 16.69 -5.98
CA ARG A 54 -7.04 15.90 -6.21
C ARG A 54 -7.42 14.54 -6.75
N ILE A 55 -6.96 14.27 -7.96
CA ILE A 55 -7.01 12.94 -8.56
C ILE A 55 -5.81 12.13 -8.05
N GLU A 56 -6.10 10.92 -7.61
CA GLU A 56 -5.16 9.97 -7.03
C GLU A 56 -5.14 8.73 -7.94
N ILE A 57 -3.98 8.42 -8.53
CA ILE A 57 -3.77 7.17 -9.27
C ILE A 57 -3.15 6.17 -8.28
N LEU A 58 -3.93 5.15 -7.94
CA LEU A 58 -3.60 4.14 -6.93
C LEU A 58 -2.85 2.98 -7.58
N ASP A 59 -1.75 2.55 -6.97
CA ASP A 59 -1.08 1.33 -7.37
C ASP A 59 -1.82 0.10 -6.84
N GLY A 60 -1.80 -0.98 -7.62
CA GLY A 60 -2.25 -2.28 -7.17
C GLY A 60 -1.42 -2.79 -5.99
N LEU A 61 -2.02 -3.66 -5.18
CA LEU A 61 -1.29 -4.32 -4.09
C LEU A 61 -0.22 -5.25 -4.69
N SER A 62 1.05 -4.96 -4.40
CA SER A 62 2.18 -5.81 -4.80
C SER A 62 2.29 -7.10 -3.99
N PHE A 63 1.61 -7.18 -2.85
CA PHE A 63 1.63 -8.33 -1.96
C PHE A 63 0.34 -8.42 -1.15
N ASP A 64 -0.11 -9.65 -0.85
CA ASP A 64 -1.27 -9.88 0.00
C ASP A 64 -1.01 -9.41 1.45
N PRO A 65 -1.76 -8.42 1.96
CA PRO A 65 -1.60 -7.92 3.31
C PRO A 65 -1.77 -8.99 4.39
N MET A 66 -2.68 -9.97 4.19
CA MET A 66 -2.94 -11.04 5.15
C MET A 66 -1.79 -12.04 5.20
N GLU A 67 -1.22 -12.39 4.05
CA GLU A 67 -0.04 -13.24 4.00
C GLU A 67 1.17 -12.55 4.68
N SER A 68 1.29 -11.23 4.52
CA SER A 68 2.39 -10.45 5.13
C SER A 68 2.24 -10.44 6.65
N ARG A 69 1.00 -10.28 7.13
CA ARG A 69 0.65 -10.42 8.55
C ARG A 69 0.98 -11.82 9.07
N ARG A 70 0.63 -12.88 8.33
CA ARG A 70 0.90 -14.27 8.72
C ARG A 70 2.41 -14.53 8.86
N ARG A 71 3.21 -14.16 7.87
CA ARG A 71 4.67 -14.31 7.90
C ARG A 71 5.29 -13.57 9.09
N ARG A 72 4.85 -12.33 9.36
CA ARG A 72 5.31 -11.56 10.52
C ARG A 72 4.96 -12.24 11.85
N ALA A 73 3.76 -12.81 11.96
CA ALA A 73 3.36 -13.53 13.17
C ALA A 73 4.21 -14.78 13.41
N GLN A 74 4.41 -15.61 12.37
CA GLN A 74 5.27 -16.80 12.44
C GLN A 74 6.72 -16.44 12.80
N HIS A 75 7.27 -15.41 12.16
CA HIS A 75 8.62 -14.94 12.47
C HIS A 75 8.75 -14.52 13.94
N LYS A 76 7.78 -13.77 14.48
CA LYS A 76 7.77 -13.40 15.92
C LYS A 76 7.82 -14.61 16.85
N VAL A 77 7.05 -15.66 16.55
CA VAL A 77 7.03 -16.90 17.34
C VAL A 77 8.40 -17.60 17.29
N LEU A 78 8.96 -17.78 16.08
CA LEU A 78 10.26 -18.42 15.90
C LEU A 78 11.38 -17.66 16.61
N THR A 79 11.43 -16.33 16.46
CA THR A 79 12.45 -15.50 17.12
C THR A 79 12.32 -15.54 18.65
N LYS A 80 11.08 -15.57 19.18
CA LYS A 80 10.86 -15.70 20.64
C LYS A 80 11.39 -17.04 21.15
N ARG A 81 11.07 -18.15 20.48
CA ARG A 81 11.54 -19.48 20.84
C ARG A 81 13.07 -19.58 20.82
N GLN A 82 13.71 -19.03 19.78
CA GLN A 82 15.17 -18.98 19.69
C GLN A 82 15.81 -18.22 20.86
N LYS A 83 15.23 -17.07 21.24
CA LYS A 83 15.69 -16.30 22.40
C LYS A 83 15.54 -17.06 23.71
N GLU A 84 14.45 -17.80 23.89
CA GLU A 84 14.21 -18.63 25.07
C GLU A 84 15.22 -19.78 25.17
N LEU A 85 15.48 -20.48 24.06
CA LEU A 85 16.50 -21.53 23.98
C LEU A 85 17.90 -20.99 24.30
N ALA A 86 18.30 -19.88 23.67
CA ALA A 86 19.60 -19.25 23.95
C ALA A 86 19.72 -18.80 25.42
N LYS A 87 18.63 -18.35 26.04
CA LYS A 87 18.60 -17.99 27.47
C LYS A 87 18.76 -19.24 28.35
N TYR A 88 18.12 -20.35 27.99
CA TYR A 88 18.25 -21.63 28.68
C TYR A 88 19.70 -22.15 28.63
N GLU A 89 20.30 -22.20 27.45
CA GLU A 89 21.70 -22.65 27.26
C GLU A 89 22.70 -21.79 28.04
N ARG A 90 22.51 -20.47 28.07
CA ARG A 90 23.35 -19.58 28.88
C ARG A 90 23.27 -19.90 30.37
N ARG A 91 22.07 -20.24 30.87
CA ARG A 91 21.85 -20.60 32.28
C ARG A 91 22.47 -21.94 32.62
N SER A 92 22.28 -22.96 31.78
CA SER A 92 22.86 -24.30 32.01
C SER A 92 24.39 -24.26 32.01
N ARG A 93 25.00 -23.53 31.06
CA ARG A 93 26.47 -23.33 31.00
C ARG A 93 27.01 -22.57 32.21
N LYS A 94 26.23 -21.67 32.81
CA LYS A 94 26.62 -20.98 34.04
C LYS A 94 26.59 -21.95 35.23
N GLN A 95 25.55 -22.78 35.33
CA GLN A 95 25.44 -23.79 36.39
C GLN A 95 26.54 -24.85 36.32
N SER A 96 26.85 -25.37 35.12
CA SER A 96 27.91 -26.37 34.96
C SER A 96 29.32 -25.85 35.27
N LYS A 97 29.55 -24.54 35.19
CA LYS A 97 30.81 -23.88 35.60
C LYS A 97 30.92 -23.61 37.10
N THR A 98 29.82 -23.71 37.84
CA THR A 98 29.77 -23.43 39.29
C THR A 98 29.69 -24.68 40.16
N VAL A 99 29.60 -25.86 39.54
CA VAL A 99 29.73 -27.15 40.25
C VAL A 99 31.21 -27.55 40.19
N PRO A 100 31.86 -27.81 41.34
CA PRO A 100 33.29 -28.14 41.41
C PRO A 100 33.63 -29.48 40.76
#